data_AF-A0A259LRH6-F1
#
_entry.id   AF-A0A259LRH6-F1
#
_cell.length_a   1.000
_cell.length_b   1.000
_cell.length_c   1.000
_cell.angle_alpha   90.00
_cell.angle_beta   90.00
_cell.angle_gamma   90.00
#
_symmetry.space_group_name_H-M   'P 1'
#
loop_
_entity.id
_entity.type
_entity.pdbx_description
1 polymer ?
#
loop_
_entity_poly.entity_id
_entity_poly.type
_entity_poly.pdbx_seq_one_letter_code
_entity_poly.pdbx_strand_id
1 'polypeptide(L)'
;FAAGCAALLLSGCFLTDKPLIGEGVHIHDGPLAFCLDADEPCHQTTLEEDAYLILPNPEDGAEEKPIAVRFRPLMEAGGETIWLGEADLSGEGDEDAWGYVVARKLKDSDLGVREYEVAVPDCSDASPSELIRYGLEKEGSYSCRVTDIEAFSEYLRTHHAKDFASDAWWAEAR
;
A
#
# COMPACT_ATOMS: atom_id res chain seq x y z
N PHE A 1 15.52 -15.11 -6.33
CA PHE A 1 15.17 -13.91 -7.09
C PHE A 1 14.67 -12.97 -6.03
N ALA A 2 15.45 -11.94 -5.67
CA ALA A 2 14.95 -10.90 -4.77
C ALA A 2 13.85 -10.18 -5.54
N ALA A 3 12.63 -10.16 -4.99
CA ALA A 3 11.56 -9.37 -5.55
C ALA A 3 11.78 -7.96 -5.01
N GLY A 4 12.19 -7.02 -5.85
CA GLY A 4 12.38 -5.64 -5.42
C GLY A 4 11.10 -5.06 -4.80
N CYS A 5 11.27 -4.03 -4.00
CA CYS A 5 10.21 -3.19 -3.41
C CYS A 5 9.15 -2.82 -4.46
N ALA A 6 9.63 -2.48 -5.66
CA ALA A 6 8.79 -2.20 -6.80
C ALA A 6 7.99 -3.42 -7.29
N ALA A 7 8.58 -4.61 -7.34
CA ALA A 7 7.90 -5.81 -7.84
C ALA A 7 6.70 -6.21 -6.96
N LEU A 8 6.82 -6.05 -5.64
CA LEU A 8 5.72 -6.31 -4.69
C LEU A 8 4.59 -5.27 -4.83
N LEU A 9 4.93 -4.00 -5.07
CA LEU A 9 3.94 -2.94 -5.27
C LEU A 9 3.31 -2.94 -6.68
N LEU A 10 4.06 -3.41 -7.69
CA LEU A 10 3.59 -3.60 -9.07
C LEU A 10 2.66 -4.80 -9.22
N SER A 11 2.62 -5.73 -8.26
CA SER A 11 1.48 -6.67 -8.13
C SER A 11 0.19 -6.01 -7.63
N GLY A 12 0.18 -4.68 -7.48
CA GLY A 12 -0.97 -3.83 -7.21
C GLY A 12 -2.19 -4.19 -8.06
N CYS A 13 -3.24 -4.70 -7.42
CA CYS A 13 -4.51 -4.95 -8.11
C CYS A 13 -5.25 -3.63 -8.41
N PHE A 14 -5.09 -2.61 -7.57
CA PHE A 14 -5.73 -1.30 -7.75
C PHE A 14 -4.71 -0.26 -8.21
N LEU A 15 -4.98 0.36 -9.36
CA LEU A 15 -4.09 1.33 -10.00
C LEU A 15 -4.84 2.60 -10.44
N THR A 16 -4.12 3.69 -10.65
CA THR A 16 -4.65 4.92 -11.28
C THR A 16 -3.57 5.62 -12.09
N ASP A 17 -3.99 6.50 -13.00
CA ASP A 17 -3.13 7.27 -13.93
C ASP A 17 -2.75 8.66 -13.40
N LYS A 18 -3.20 9.01 -12.18
CA LYS A 18 -2.88 10.26 -11.49
C LYS A 18 -3.06 10.07 -9.99
N PRO A 19 -2.32 10.79 -9.14
CA PRO A 19 -2.51 10.66 -7.70
C PRO A 19 -3.91 11.12 -7.29
N LEU A 20 -4.59 10.31 -6.48
CA LEU A 20 -5.89 10.62 -5.89
C LEU A 20 -5.78 10.92 -4.39
N ILE A 21 -4.69 10.51 -3.73
CA ILE A 21 -4.33 11.06 -2.42
C ILE A 21 -3.58 12.37 -2.67
N GLY A 22 -4.24 13.49 -2.32
CA GLY A 22 -3.68 14.84 -2.42
C GLY A 22 -2.50 15.03 -1.46
N GLU A 23 -2.75 15.72 -0.34
CA GLU A 23 -1.74 15.84 0.72
C GLU A 23 -1.78 14.59 1.61
N GLY A 24 -0.65 13.89 1.70
CA GLY A 24 -0.48 12.76 2.59
C GLY A 24 -0.41 13.16 4.06
N VAL A 25 -0.81 12.26 4.95
CA VAL A 25 -0.71 12.46 6.40
C VAL A 25 0.48 11.73 6.99
N HIS A 26 1.09 12.33 8.02
CA HIS A 26 2.15 11.69 8.79
C HIS A 26 1.52 10.67 9.75
N ILE A 27 1.86 9.39 9.58
CA ILE A 27 1.29 8.29 10.37
C ILE A 27 2.08 8.03 11.66
N HIS A 28 3.33 8.51 11.73
CA HIS A 28 4.20 8.40 12.89
C HIS A 28 5.26 9.53 12.93
N ASP A 29 5.39 10.15 14.10
CA ASP A 29 6.47 11.09 14.42
C ASP A 29 7.72 10.33 14.91
N GLY A 30 8.53 9.84 13.99
CA GLY A 30 9.77 9.12 14.32
C GLY A 30 10.26 8.19 13.20
N PRO A 31 11.37 7.46 13.43
CA PRO A 31 11.83 6.44 12.49
C PRO A 31 10.78 5.35 12.32
N LEU A 32 10.48 5.01 11.06
CA LEU A 32 9.58 3.91 10.73
C LEU A 32 10.15 3.06 9.58
N ALA A 33 9.70 1.80 9.56
CA ALA A 33 10.03 0.84 8.53
C ALA A 33 8.77 0.13 8.03
N PHE A 34 8.76 -0.25 6.76
CA PHE A 34 7.66 -0.96 6.11
C PHE A 34 8.06 -2.39 5.78
N CYS A 35 7.34 -3.34 6.35
CA CYS A 35 7.51 -4.76 6.12
C CYS A 35 6.53 -5.17 5.02
N LEU A 36 7.04 -5.33 3.81
CA LEU A 36 6.25 -5.65 2.62
C LEU A 36 6.04 -7.16 2.46
N ASP A 37 7.01 -7.97 2.92
CA ASP A 37 6.98 -9.43 2.90
C ASP A 37 7.42 -9.96 4.28
N ALA A 38 6.84 -11.08 4.73
CA ALA A 38 7.15 -11.70 6.01
C ALA A 38 8.56 -12.30 6.08
N ASP A 39 9.10 -12.74 4.94
CA ASP A 39 10.36 -13.45 4.80
C ASP A 39 11.53 -12.52 4.39
N GLU A 40 11.24 -11.25 4.10
CA GLU A 40 12.24 -10.23 3.74
C GLU A 40 12.45 -9.17 4.85
N PRO A 41 13.62 -8.51 4.91
CA PRO A 41 13.84 -7.41 5.82
C PRO A 41 12.90 -6.22 5.54
N CYS A 42 12.34 -5.63 6.60
CA CYS A 42 11.54 -4.41 6.45
C CYS A 42 12.37 -3.26 5.89
N HIS A 43 11.79 -2.54 4.93
CA HIS A 43 12.40 -1.41 4.28
C HIS A 43 12.42 -0.19 5.20
N GLN A 44 13.59 0.45 5.30
CA GLN A 44 13.70 1.74 5.96
C GLN A 44 12.96 2.80 5.14
N THR A 45 12.40 3.78 5.83
CA THR A 45 11.76 4.90 5.15
C THR A 45 12.37 6.23 5.57
N THR A 46 12.21 7.24 4.72
CA THR A 46 12.46 8.64 5.05
C THR A 46 11.24 9.46 4.70
N LEU A 47 10.85 10.38 5.57
CA LEU A 47 9.74 11.29 5.32
C LEU A 47 10.25 12.49 4.50
N GLU A 48 9.63 12.71 3.34
CA GLU A 48 9.86 13.89 2.51
C GLU A 48 8.52 14.59 2.26
N GLU A 49 8.40 15.82 2.77
CA GLU A 49 7.17 16.62 2.72
C GLU A 49 5.95 15.87 3.31
N ASP A 50 5.11 15.31 2.45
CA ASP A 50 3.87 14.61 2.77
C ASP A 50 3.88 13.12 2.39
N ALA A 51 5.02 12.59 1.94
CA ALA A 51 5.20 11.21 1.51
C ALA A 51 6.33 10.51 2.28
N TYR A 52 6.19 9.21 2.48
CA TYR A 52 7.27 8.34 2.94
C TYR A 52 7.97 7.71 1.73
N LEU A 53 9.27 7.95 1.60
CA LEU A 53 10.11 7.26 0.64
C LEU A 53 10.54 5.91 1.22
N ILE A 54 10.07 4.82 0.60
CA ILE A 54 10.51 3.47 0.90
C ILE A 54 11.85 3.25 0.22
N LEU A 55 12.89 2.99 0.99
CA LEU A 55 14.23 2.80 0.46
C LEU A 55 14.44 1.33 0.05
N PRO A 56 15.04 1.06 -1.11
CA PRO A 56 15.40 -0.29 -1.50
C PRO A 56 16.40 -0.89 -0.51
N ASN A 57 16.28 -2.19 -0.28
CA ASN A 57 17.27 -2.93 0.48
C ASN A 57 18.59 -3.01 -0.30
N PRO A 58 19.74 -3.13 0.37
CA PRO A 58 21.04 -3.23 -0.30
C PRO A 58 21.16 -4.39 -1.30
N GLU A 59 20.31 -5.41 -1.16
CA GLU A 59 20.26 -6.61 -1.99
C GLU A 59 19.37 -6.49 -3.22
N ASP A 60 18.51 -5.47 -3.30
CA ASP A 60 17.57 -5.21 -4.39
C ASP A 60 18.27 -4.74 -5.67
N GLY A 61 19.50 -4.25 -5.54
CA GLY A 61 20.35 -3.82 -6.64
C GLY A 61 20.47 -2.30 -6.73
N ALA A 62 21.58 -1.85 -7.30
CA ALA A 62 21.96 -0.44 -7.28
C ALA A 62 21.09 0.50 -8.15
N GLU A 63 20.26 -0.06 -9.01
CA GLU A 63 19.40 0.69 -9.94
C GLU A 63 17.97 0.89 -9.39
N GLU A 64 17.61 0.20 -8.30
CA GLU A 64 16.29 0.35 -7.71
C GLU A 64 16.16 1.72 -7.04
N LYS A 65 15.02 2.37 -7.27
CA LYS A 65 14.76 3.73 -6.78
C LYS A 65 13.84 3.68 -5.57
N PRO A 66 13.93 4.68 -4.68
CA PRO A 66 12.95 4.84 -3.62
C PRO A 66 11.54 5.01 -4.19
N ILE A 67 10.56 4.44 -3.50
CA ILE A 67 9.13 4.54 -3.86
C ILE A 67 8.46 5.49 -2.89
N ALA A 68 7.83 6.55 -3.41
CA ALA A 68 7.11 7.52 -2.60
C ALA A 68 5.70 7.01 -2.30
N VAL A 69 5.31 6.99 -1.01
CA VAL A 69 3.98 6.59 -0.58
C VAL A 69 3.33 7.67 0.28
N ARG A 70 2.16 8.14 -0.14
CA ARG A 70 1.30 9.04 0.65
C ARG A 70 0.24 8.24 1.36
N PHE A 71 -0.12 8.63 2.58
CA PHE A 71 -1.15 7.95 3.36
C PHE A 71 -2.33 8.84 3.66
N ARG A 72 -3.48 8.20 3.88
CA ARG A 72 -4.67 8.77 4.51
C ARG A 72 -5.28 7.74 5.46
N PRO A 73 -6.00 8.17 6.51
CA PRO A 73 -6.71 7.23 7.37
C PRO A 73 -7.83 6.54 6.57
N LEU A 74 -7.93 5.21 6.70
CA LEU A 74 -8.99 4.41 6.08
C LEU A 74 -10.10 4.10 7.08
N MET A 75 -9.73 3.40 8.16
CA MET A 75 -10.64 2.97 9.24
C MET A 75 -9.89 2.49 10.49
N GLU A 76 -10.60 2.24 11.57
CA GLU A 76 -10.11 1.50 12.73
C GLU A 76 -10.51 0.03 12.61
N ALA A 77 -9.56 -0.90 12.76
CA ALA A 77 -9.81 -2.34 12.77
C ALA A 77 -8.82 -3.06 13.70
N GLY A 78 -9.29 -4.08 14.43
CA GLY A 78 -8.41 -4.84 15.33
C GLY A 78 -7.78 -4.03 16.48
N GLY A 79 -8.25 -2.80 16.74
CA GLY A 79 -7.66 -1.89 17.73
C GLY A 79 -6.54 -0.99 17.20
N GLU A 80 -6.28 -1.02 15.89
CA GLU A 80 -5.28 -0.19 15.20
C GLU A 80 -5.94 0.66 14.10
N THR A 81 -5.31 1.80 13.79
CA THR A 81 -5.65 2.58 12.60
C THR A 81 -5.09 1.89 11.36
N ILE A 82 -5.98 1.61 10.41
CA ILE A 82 -5.64 1.14 9.08
C ILE A 82 -5.46 2.36 8.17
N TRP A 83 -4.33 2.41 7.49
CA TRP A 83 -3.96 3.49 6.58
C TRP A 83 -4.12 3.01 5.14
N LEU A 84 -4.69 3.85 4.29
CA LEU A 84 -4.68 3.67 2.85
C LEU A 84 -3.48 4.45 2.29
N GLY A 85 -2.56 3.73 1.65
CA GLY A 85 -1.39 4.28 0.99
C GLY A 85 -1.58 4.34 -0.53
N GLU A 86 -1.05 5.37 -1.15
CA GLU A 86 -0.89 5.54 -2.60
C GLU A 86 0.59 5.64 -2.91
N ALA A 87 1.12 4.67 -3.65
CA ALA A 87 2.52 4.54 -4.04
C ALA A 87 2.73 5.05 -5.46
N ASP A 88 3.74 5.89 -5.66
CA ASP A 88 4.16 6.37 -6.98
C ASP A 88 5.02 5.32 -7.68
N LEU A 89 4.48 4.74 -8.76
CA LEU A 89 5.12 3.70 -9.57
C LEU A 89 5.64 4.24 -10.91
N SER A 90 5.57 5.56 -11.15
CA SER A 90 6.05 6.19 -12.40
C SER A 90 7.54 5.95 -12.67
N GLY A 91 8.32 5.64 -11.62
CA GLY A 91 9.74 5.31 -11.73
C GLY A 91 10.06 3.95 -12.36
N GLU A 92 9.05 3.07 -12.46
CA GLU A 92 9.19 1.65 -12.83
C GLU A 92 8.76 1.32 -14.27
N GLY A 93 8.26 2.31 -15.01
CA GLY A 93 7.76 2.12 -16.38
C GLY A 93 7.80 3.39 -17.22
N ASP A 94 7.21 3.31 -18.42
CA ASP A 94 7.07 4.45 -19.35
C ASP A 94 5.78 5.26 -19.11
N GLU A 95 4.92 4.80 -18.20
CA GLU A 95 3.60 5.39 -17.92
C GLU A 95 3.50 5.80 -16.45
N ASP A 96 2.91 6.98 -16.23
CA ASP A 96 2.58 7.48 -14.91
C ASP A 96 1.51 6.57 -14.27
N ALA A 97 1.89 5.85 -13.21
CA ALA A 97 1.02 4.91 -12.51
C ALA A 97 1.15 5.05 -10.99
N TRP A 98 0.03 4.96 -10.29
CA TRP A 98 -0.01 4.91 -8.83
C TRP A 98 -0.74 3.65 -8.37
N GLY A 99 -0.13 2.93 -7.43
CA GLY A 99 -0.68 1.73 -6.83
C GLY A 99 -1.18 1.96 -5.41
N TYR A 100 -2.15 1.17 -4.98
CA TYR A 100 -2.73 1.31 -3.64
C TYR A 100 -2.32 0.17 -2.71
N VAL A 101 -1.98 0.55 -1.48
CA VAL A 101 -1.63 -0.38 -0.39
C VAL A 101 -2.44 -0.06 0.86
N VAL A 102 -2.54 -1.02 1.76
CA VAL A 102 -3.00 -0.78 3.13
C VAL A 102 -1.88 -1.07 4.12
N ALA A 103 -1.83 -0.29 5.19
CA ALA A 103 -0.82 -0.46 6.22
C ALA A 103 -1.44 -0.42 7.61
N ARG A 104 -0.91 -1.23 8.53
CA ARG A 104 -1.19 -1.13 9.96
C ARG A 104 0.07 -1.28 10.77
N LYS A 105 0.04 -0.81 12.02
CA LYS A 105 1.16 -0.98 12.94
C LYS A 105 1.38 -2.47 13.21
N LEU A 106 2.60 -2.95 12.99
CA LEU A 106 3.00 -4.31 13.34
C LEU A 106 3.54 -4.36 14.77
N LYS A 107 4.59 -3.57 15.05
CA LYS A 107 5.23 -3.48 16.38
C LYS A 107 6.14 -2.25 16.48
N ASP A 108 6.57 -1.93 17.69
CA ASP A 108 7.74 -1.07 17.89
C ASP A 108 8.95 -1.99 18.10
N SER A 109 10.02 -1.78 17.34
CA SER A 109 11.27 -2.55 17.48
C SER A 109 12.02 -2.19 18.76
N ASP A 110 12.93 -3.06 19.21
CA ASP A 110 13.80 -2.80 20.37
C ASP A 110 14.71 -1.56 20.19
N LEU A 111 14.89 -1.10 18.94
CA LEU A 111 15.69 0.08 18.58
C LEU A 111 14.83 1.36 18.50
N GLY A 112 13.54 1.28 18.81
CA GLY A 112 12.61 2.42 18.77
C GLY A 112 12.13 2.81 17.37
N VAL A 113 12.38 1.96 16.36
CA VAL A 113 11.78 2.10 15.02
C VAL A 113 10.39 1.49 15.04
N ARG A 114 9.38 2.21 14.55
CA ARG A 114 8.02 1.66 14.39
C ARG A 114 7.90 0.91 13.08
N GLU A 115 7.54 -0.36 13.15
CA GLU A 115 7.31 -1.19 11.97
C GLU A 115 5.81 -1.20 11.62
N TYR A 116 5.53 -1.00 10.34
CA TYR A 116 4.21 -1.24 9.75
C TYR A 116 4.29 -2.44 8.83
N GLU A 117 3.30 -3.31 8.90
CA GLU A 117 3.06 -4.29 7.85
C GLU A 117 2.19 -3.65 6.77
N VAL A 118 2.53 -3.93 5.52
CA VAL A 118 1.90 -3.37 4.34
C VAL A 118 1.40 -4.52 3.48
N ALA A 119 0.18 -4.39 2.99
CA ALA A 119 -0.44 -5.38 2.12
C ALA A 119 -1.05 -4.70 0.88
N VAL A 120 -1.10 -5.41 -0.23
CA VAL A 120 -1.75 -4.97 -1.46
C VAL A 120 -3.19 -5.51 -1.48
N PRO A 121 -4.23 -4.66 -1.50
CA PRO A 121 -5.60 -5.14 -1.61
C PRO A 121 -5.85 -5.84 -2.95
N ASP A 122 -6.49 -7.02 -2.90
CA ASP A 122 -6.87 -7.77 -4.08
C ASP A 122 -8.23 -7.30 -4.65
N CYS A 123 -8.33 -7.33 -5.97
CA CYS A 123 -9.48 -6.96 -6.78
C CYS A 123 -9.95 -8.11 -7.70
N SER A 124 -9.24 -9.25 -7.69
CA SER A 124 -9.48 -10.38 -8.60
C SER A 124 -10.88 -10.98 -8.44
N ASP A 125 -11.35 -11.06 -7.20
CA ASP A 125 -12.66 -11.62 -6.82
C ASP A 125 -13.82 -10.62 -6.91
N ALA A 126 -13.54 -9.34 -7.21
CA ALA A 126 -14.58 -8.32 -7.29
C ALA A 126 -15.46 -8.51 -8.54
N SER A 127 -16.78 -8.59 -8.36
CA SER A 127 -17.69 -8.67 -9.51
C SER A 127 -17.74 -7.32 -10.26
N PRO A 128 -17.97 -7.31 -11.58
CA PRO A 128 -18.10 -6.07 -12.34
C PRO A 128 -19.19 -5.13 -11.79
N SER A 129 -20.30 -5.68 -11.30
CA SER A 129 -21.38 -4.90 -10.69
C SER A 129 -20.98 -4.22 -9.38
N GLU A 130 -20.11 -4.85 -8.60
CA GLU A 130 -19.58 -4.26 -7.37
C GLU A 130 -18.60 -3.16 -7.70
N LEU A 131 -17.66 -3.41 -8.62
CA LEU A 131 -16.70 -2.40 -9.07
C LEU A 131 -17.42 -1.13 -9.56
N ILE A 132 -18.43 -1.27 -10.43
CA ILE A 132 -19.23 -0.15 -10.94
C ILE A 132 -19.91 0.63 -9.81
N ARG A 133 -20.42 -0.06 -8.77
CA ARG A 133 -21.07 0.61 -7.63
C ARG A 133 -20.13 1.54 -6.88
N TYR A 134 -18.84 1.21 -6.86
CA TYR A 134 -17.80 1.99 -6.20
C TYR A 134 -16.96 2.83 -7.16
N GLY A 135 -17.42 3.04 -8.41
CA GLY A 135 -16.68 3.85 -9.38
C GLY A 135 -15.31 3.25 -9.77
N LEU A 136 -15.16 1.94 -9.62
CA LEU A 136 -13.97 1.19 -10.00
C LEU A 136 -14.19 0.57 -11.38
N GLU A 137 -13.16 0.57 -12.22
CA GLU A 137 -13.22 -0.01 -13.55
C GLU A 137 -12.34 -1.26 -13.61
N LYS A 138 -12.83 -2.37 -14.16
CA LYS A 138 -11.99 -3.55 -14.36
C LYS A 138 -11.04 -3.29 -15.54
N GLU A 139 -9.74 -3.42 -15.30
CA GLU A 139 -8.70 -3.22 -16.30
C GLU A 139 -8.00 -4.56 -16.57
N GLY A 140 -8.50 -5.30 -17.55
CA GLY A 140 -7.99 -6.65 -17.83
C GLY A 140 -8.38 -7.69 -16.77
N SER A 141 -7.56 -8.73 -16.63
CA SER A 141 -7.86 -9.88 -15.78
C SER A 141 -7.42 -9.71 -14.32
N TYR A 142 -6.44 -8.85 -14.07
CA TYR A 142 -5.70 -8.81 -12.80
C TYR A 142 -5.58 -7.41 -12.20
N SER A 143 -6.14 -6.37 -12.83
CA SER A 143 -6.13 -5.03 -12.27
C SER A 143 -7.49 -4.34 -12.37
N CYS A 144 -7.68 -3.36 -11.50
CA CYS A 144 -8.83 -2.49 -11.41
C CYS A 144 -8.33 -1.04 -11.33
N ARG A 145 -8.93 -0.17 -12.13
CA ARG A 145 -8.67 1.25 -12.10
C ARG A 145 -9.49 1.94 -11.02
N VAL A 146 -8.82 2.73 -10.21
CA VAL A 146 -9.43 3.62 -9.22
C VAL A 146 -9.61 4.99 -9.84
N THR A 147 -10.85 5.49 -9.82
CA THR A 147 -11.19 6.82 -10.37
C THR A 147 -11.62 7.82 -9.29
N ASP A 148 -12.02 7.33 -8.11
CA ASP A 148 -12.47 8.11 -6.97
C ASP A 148 -11.98 7.46 -5.66
N ILE A 149 -11.17 8.21 -4.90
CA ILE A 149 -10.54 7.70 -3.68
C ILE A 149 -11.54 7.49 -2.53
N GLU A 150 -12.63 8.25 -2.47
CA GLU A 150 -13.65 8.09 -1.43
C GLU A 150 -14.49 6.84 -1.69
N ALA A 151 -14.86 6.61 -2.95
CA ALA A 151 -15.59 5.41 -3.35
C ALA A 151 -14.73 4.15 -3.17
N PHE A 152 -13.43 4.23 -3.49
CA PHE A 152 -12.49 3.14 -3.21
C PHE A 152 -12.29 2.88 -1.72
N SER A 153 -12.17 3.94 -0.90
CA SER A 153 -12.10 3.80 0.55
C SER A 153 -13.35 3.09 1.10
N GLU A 154 -14.54 3.43 0.58
CA GLU A 154 -15.78 2.77 0.97
C GLU A 154 -15.84 1.30 0.52
N TYR A 155 -15.32 0.98 -0.67
CA TYR A 155 -15.17 -0.39 -1.13
C TYR A 155 -14.31 -1.20 -0.14
N LEU A 156 -13.11 -0.71 0.18
CA LEU A 156 -12.20 -1.40 1.11
C LEU A 156 -12.84 -1.59 2.48
N ARG A 157 -13.51 -0.57 3.02
CA ARG A 157 -14.23 -0.68 4.30
C ARG A 157 -15.36 -1.69 4.26
N THR A 158 -16.10 -1.75 3.16
CA THR A 158 -17.25 -2.67 3.04
C THR A 158 -16.79 -4.13 2.93
N HIS A 159 -15.73 -4.37 2.17
CA HIS A 159 -15.33 -5.72 1.77
C HIS A 159 -14.21 -6.31 2.63
N HIS A 160 -13.28 -5.48 3.11
CA HIS A 160 -12.07 -5.94 3.83
C HIS A 160 -12.04 -5.57 5.31
N ALA A 161 -13.08 -4.96 5.87
CA ALA A 161 -13.10 -4.61 7.30
C ALA A 161 -12.82 -5.80 8.25
N LYS A 162 -13.28 -7.00 7.89
CA LYS A 162 -13.01 -8.22 8.67
C LYS A 162 -11.58 -8.70 8.49
N ASP A 163 -11.06 -8.60 7.27
CA ASP A 163 -9.69 -8.98 6.92
C ASP A 163 -8.70 -8.08 7.66
N PHE A 164 -8.93 -6.77 7.68
CA PHE A 164 -8.08 -5.82 8.37
C PHE A 164 -8.05 -6.01 9.89
N ALA A 165 -9.08 -6.63 10.47
CA ALA A 165 -9.13 -6.98 11.88
C ALA A 165 -8.48 -8.35 12.20
N SER A 166 -8.00 -9.08 11.19
CA SER A 166 -7.50 -10.46 11.30
C SER A 166 -5.99 -10.51 11.16
N ASP A 167 -5.28 -10.84 12.23
CA ASP A 167 -3.81 -11.02 12.18
C ASP A 167 -3.37 -12.12 11.21
N ALA A 168 -4.21 -13.14 11.03
CA ALA A 168 -3.93 -14.21 10.06
C ALA A 168 -3.96 -13.69 8.62
N TRP A 169 -4.86 -12.76 8.31
CA TRP A 169 -4.92 -12.17 6.96
C TRP A 169 -3.67 -11.33 6.70
N TRP A 170 -3.26 -10.49 7.65
CA TRP A 170 -2.05 -9.67 7.49
C TRP A 170 -0.78 -10.50 7.36
N ALA A 171 -0.71 -11.65 8.04
CA ALA A 171 0.41 -12.57 7.89
C ALA A 171 0.47 -13.27 6.52
N GLU A 172 -0.67 -13.37 5.81
CA GLU A 172 -0.78 -13.98 4.46
C GLU A 172 -0.75 -12.94 3.33
N ALA A 173 -1.15 -11.70 3.60
CA ALA A 173 -1.32 -10.64 2.61
C ALA A 173 -0.07 -9.76 2.40
N ARG A 174 0.92 -9.91 3.28
CA ARG A 174 2.30 -9.44 3.09
C ARG A 174 3.13 -10.61 2.57
#